data_AF-A0A1I8GBC7-F1
#
_entry.id   AF-A0A1I8GBC7-F1
#
_cell.length_a   1.000
_cell.length_b   1.000
_cell.length_c   1.000
_cell.angle_alpha   90.00
_cell.angle_beta   90.00
_cell.angle_gamma   90.00
#
_symmetry.space_group_name_H-M   'P 1'
#
loop_
_entity.id
_entity.type
_entity.pdbx_description
1 polymer ?
#
loop_
_entity_poly.entity_id
_entity_poly.type
_entity_poly.pdbx_seq_one_letter_code
_entity_poly.pdbx_strand_id
1 'polypeptide(L)'
;PGRLFDYEPAKSLSAQSKIECTVAATGDPAVQLVAFNASSGLCAHFRCRLGLSHCRKCRAANKGAQRVWTAGSDCWTTVQHRVSGSVDFYRNWTQYQSEFGEGPDGNYWIGLNSLHALTASGPRKLRILMKAWNDSEHWAEYSSFSVGPESDNYRLSVSGFSGSAGVGNSMSRNNGRQFSTRDADHDTYHQNCADRFFGAWWFSDCSDSFPNGQYRDFSAAIGGPFAEGVIWRYPFGSYYSLKEFEMLIL
;
A
#
# COMPACT_ATOMS: atom_id res chain seq x y z
N PRO A 1 10.58 0.96 14.41
CA PRO A 1 10.32 -0.46 14.19
C PRO A 1 9.45 -0.62 12.96
N GLY A 2 10.01 -1.12 11.86
CA GLY A 2 9.18 -1.94 10.97
C GLY A 2 8.62 -3.03 11.86
N ARG A 3 7.31 -3.02 12.08
CA ARG A 3 6.74 -4.04 12.96
C ARG A 3 7.08 -5.38 12.31
N LEU A 4 7.59 -6.33 13.09
CA LEU A 4 7.87 -7.68 12.60
C LEU A 4 6.63 -8.35 11.96
N PHE A 5 5.45 -7.74 12.03
CA PHE A 5 4.26 -8.12 11.26
C PHE A 5 4.44 -8.17 9.74
N ASP A 6 5.44 -7.50 9.14
CA ASP A 6 5.72 -7.63 7.69
C ASP A 6 6.60 -8.86 7.36
N TYR A 7 7.17 -9.50 8.37
CA TYR A 7 8.13 -10.60 8.25
C TYR A 7 7.66 -11.86 8.99
N GLU A 8 8.07 -13.02 8.52
CA GLU A 8 7.84 -14.30 9.20
C GLU A 8 9.17 -15.04 9.43
N PRO A 9 9.27 -15.83 10.51
CA PRO A 9 10.44 -16.67 10.73
C PRO A 9 10.64 -17.63 9.54
N ALA A 10 11.85 -17.62 8.99
CA ALA A 10 12.25 -18.53 7.92
C ALA A 10 13.12 -19.67 8.47
N LYS A 11 14.11 -19.32 9.31
CA LYS A 11 15.10 -20.26 9.86
C LYS A 11 15.67 -19.74 11.17
N SER A 12 16.05 -20.66 12.06
CA SER A 12 16.80 -20.36 13.26
C SER A 12 18.06 -21.22 13.30
N LEU A 13 19.19 -20.63 13.68
CA LEU A 13 20.48 -21.29 13.84
C LEU A 13 21.28 -20.66 14.98
N SER A 14 22.35 -21.33 15.39
CA SER A 14 23.35 -20.76 16.29
C SER A 14 24.38 -19.99 15.49
N ALA A 15 24.78 -18.83 15.98
CA ALA A 15 25.90 -18.05 15.46
C ALA A 15 26.72 -17.50 16.64
N GLN A 16 28.03 -17.37 16.47
CA GLN A 16 28.92 -16.78 17.46
C GLN A 16 28.94 -15.26 17.38
N SER A 17 28.54 -14.70 16.24
CA SER A 17 28.51 -13.27 16.04
C SER A 17 27.38 -12.81 15.12
N LYS A 18 27.11 -11.51 15.19
CA LYS A 18 26.20 -10.84 14.26
C LYS A 18 26.68 -10.95 12.81
N ILE A 19 27.99 -10.90 12.59
CA ILE A 19 28.59 -10.99 11.24
C ILE A 19 28.30 -12.37 10.68
N GLU A 20 28.57 -13.43 11.45
CA GLU A 20 28.29 -14.80 11.07
C GLU A 20 26.79 -15.02 10.77
N CYS A 21 25.91 -14.51 11.64
CA CYS A 21 24.47 -14.57 11.42
C CYS A 21 24.03 -13.91 10.10
N THR A 22 24.67 -12.78 9.73
CA THR A 22 24.39 -12.04 8.49
C THR A 22 24.95 -12.79 7.28
N VAL A 23 26.18 -13.30 7.35
CA VAL A 23 26.80 -14.10 6.28
C VAL A 23 25.98 -15.35 6.00
N ALA A 24 25.48 -16.02 7.03
CA ALA A 24 24.62 -17.20 6.88
C ALA A 24 23.31 -16.92 6.12
N ALA A 25 22.84 -15.67 6.09
CA ALA A 25 21.65 -15.28 5.32
C ALA A 25 21.95 -14.96 3.85
N THR A 26 23.19 -14.62 3.49
CA THR A 26 23.54 -14.22 2.12
C THR A 26 23.35 -15.33 1.08
N GLY A 27 23.33 -16.59 1.52
CA GLY A 27 23.07 -17.75 0.65
C GLY A 27 21.60 -18.06 0.40
N ASP A 28 20.67 -17.36 1.05
CA ASP A 28 19.22 -17.57 0.89
C ASP A 28 18.55 -16.27 0.41
N PRO A 29 18.17 -16.18 -0.88
CA PRO A 29 17.55 -14.98 -1.44
C PRO A 29 16.17 -14.68 -0.86
N ALA A 30 15.53 -15.63 -0.16
CA ALA A 30 14.27 -15.39 0.53
C ALA A 30 14.47 -14.66 1.87
N VAL A 31 15.67 -14.75 2.47
CA VAL A 31 15.98 -14.08 3.74
C VAL A 31 16.31 -12.62 3.48
N GLN A 32 15.53 -11.73 4.11
CA GLN A 32 15.68 -10.28 3.95
C GLN A 32 16.04 -9.57 5.23
N LEU A 33 15.91 -10.28 6.34
CA LEU A 33 15.99 -9.70 7.66
C LEU A 33 16.59 -10.73 8.62
N VAL A 34 17.56 -10.32 9.43
CA VAL A 34 18.19 -11.19 10.44
C VAL A 34 18.23 -10.54 11.82
N ALA A 35 17.89 -11.30 12.85
CA ALA A 35 18.03 -10.91 14.25
C ALA A 35 19.07 -11.79 14.95
N PHE A 36 20.04 -11.16 15.62
CA PHE A 36 21.06 -11.86 16.40
C PHE A 36 20.96 -11.50 17.88
N ASN A 37 20.89 -12.51 18.75
CA ASN A 37 20.94 -12.35 20.19
C ASN A 37 22.32 -12.78 20.71
N ALA A 38 23.12 -11.81 21.15
CA ALA A 38 24.48 -12.07 21.65
C ALA A 38 24.53 -12.90 22.94
N SER A 39 23.48 -12.87 23.76
CA SER A 39 23.45 -13.61 25.03
C SER A 39 23.15 -15.09 24.84
N SER A 40 22.36 -15.45 23.82
CA SER A 40 21.99 -16.84 23.55
C SER A 40 22.69 -17.46 22.34
N GLY A 41 23.41 -16.65 21.54
CA GLY A 41 23.94 -17.07 20.24
C GLY A 41 22.86 -17.35 19.20
N LEU A 42 21.59 -17.01 19.48
CA LEU A 42 20.48 -17.28 18.56
C LEU A 42 20.53 -16.31 17.38
N CYS A 43 20.59 -16.87 16.18
CA CYS A 43 20.45 -16.18 14.92
C CYS A 43 19.13 -16.60 14.26
N ALA A 44 18.21 -15.65 14.13
CA ALA A 44 16.93 -15.85 13.47
C ALA A 44 16.92 -15.14 12.12
N HIS A 45 16.54 -15.87 11.08
CA HIS A 45 16.37 -15.39 9.72
C HIS A 45 14.89 -15.23 9.44
N PHE A 46 14.55 -14.14 8.75
CA PHE A 46 13.18 -13.78 8.43
C PHE A 46 13.06 -13.49 6.95
N ARG A 47 11.93 -13.92 6.41
CA ARG A 47 11.50 -13.59 5.05
C ARG A 47 10.26 -12.72 5.10
N CYS A 48 9.96 -12.09 3.98
CA CYS A 48 8.68 -11.43 3.77
C CYS A 48 7.50 -12.37 4.03
N ARG A 49 6.48 -11.87 4.71
CA ARG A 49 5.16 -12.51 4.68
C ARG A 49 4.56 -12.42 3.28
N LEU A 50 3.52 -13.23 3.05
CA LEU A 50 2.76 -13.27 1.79
C LEU A 50 3.58 -13.72 0.57
N GLY A 51 4.78 -14.28 0.78
CA GLY A 51 5.68 -14.69 -0.30
C GLY A 51 6.24 -13.53 -1.12
N LEU A 52 6.20 -12.30 -0.59
CA LEU A 52 6.67 -11.11 -1.30
C LEU A 52 8.19 -11.10 -1.44
N SER A 53 8.69 -10.48 -2.50
CA SER A 53 10.12 -10.45 -2.83
C SER A 53 10.91 -9.34 -2.15
N HIS A 54 10.26 -8.42 -1.40
CA HIS A 54 10.93 -7.32 -0.67
C HIS A 54 9.94 -6.61 0.28
N CYS A 55 10.16 -6.50 1.60
CA CYS A 55 9.13 -5.94 2.52
C CYS A 55 9.60 -4.77 3.40
N ARG A 56 10.84 -4.32 3.21
CA ARG A 56 11.36 -3.18 3.97
C ARG A 56 10.61 -1.90 3.56
N LYS A 57 9.99 -1.22 4.53
CA LYS A 57 9.35 0.09 4.37
C LYS A 57 10.29 1.20 4.84
N CYS A 58 10.32 2.35 4.15
CA CYS A 58 11.25 3.44 4.50
C CYS A 58 10.99 4.02 5.89
N ARG A 59 9.73 4.05 6.34
CA ARG A 59 9.34 4.48 7.70
C ARG A 59 9.94 3.63 8.81
N ALA A 60 10.37 2.41 8.50
CA ALA A 60 10.97 1.47 9.45
C ALA A 60 12.46 1.74 9.73
N ALA A 61 13.15 2.48 8.86
CA ALA A 61 14.62 2.59 8.88
C ALA A 61 15.18 3.34 10.09
N ASN A 62 14.43 4.29 10.66
CA ASN A 62 14.95 5.25 11.65
C ASN A 62 14.42 5.07 13.08
N LYS A 63 13.53 4.09 13.32
CA LYS A 63 12.96 3.89 14.65
C LYS A 63 13.67 2.72 15.34
N GLY A 64 14.70 3.06 16.12
CA GLY A 64 15.58 2.15 16.87
C GLY A 64 14.85 1.20 17.85
N ALA A 65 15.62 0.21 18.31
CA ALA A 65 15.30 -0.82 19.31
C ALA A 65 14.67 -2.15 18.83
N GLN A 66 15.30 -2.77 17.82
CA GLN A 66 15.71 -4.18 17.84
C GLN A 66 16.74 -4.33 16.71
N ARG A 67 17.92 -4.89 16.99
CA ARG A 67 19.08 -4.92 16.07
C ARG A 67 18.87 -5.94 14.96
N VAL A 68 17.92 -5.65 14.08
CA VAL A 68 17.56 -6.50 12.95
C VAL A 68 18.14 -5.91 11.67
N TRP A 69 18.89 -6.70 10.92
CA TRP A 69 19.66 -6.24 9.76
C TRP A 69 18.93 -6.64 8.49
N THR A 70 18.69 -5.67 7.60
CA THR A 70 18.07 -5.92 6.29
C THR A 70 19.14 -6.03 5.22
N ALA A 71 18.99 -7.00 4.30
CA ALA A 71 19.82 -7.07 3.10
C ALA A 71 19.23 -6.14 2.03
N GLY A 72 19.98 -5.12 1.59
CA GLY A 72 19.57 -4.17 0.55
C GLY A 72 19.32 -2.73 1.04
N SER A 73 19.61 -1.75 0.17
CA SER A 73 19.45 -0.31 0.45
C SER A 73 18.03 0.21 0.23
N ASP A 74 17.28 -0.41 -0.69
CA ASP A 74 16.01 0.12 -1.17
C ASP A 74 14.88 -0.17 -0.17
N CYS A 75 13.86 0.67 -0.17
CA CYS A 75 12.73 0.54 0.73
C CYS A 75 11.45 1.05 0.06
N TRP A 76 10.33 0.44 0.42
CA TRP A 76 9.01 0.85 -0.04
C TRP A 76 8.55 2.09 0.72
N THR A 77 8.14 3.12 -0.01
CA THR A 77 7.55 4.34 0.54
C THR A 77 6.03 4.18 0.59
N THR A 78 5.44 4.25 1.78
CA THR A 78 3.98 4.30 1.94
C THR A 78 3.47 5.62 1.38
N VAL A 79 2.54 5.56 0.43
CA VAL A 79 1.96 6.74 -0.24
C VAL A 79 0.48 6.95 0.07
N GLN A 80 -0.20 5.87 0.47
CA GLN A 80 -1.56 5.90 0.97
C GLN A 80 -1.71 4.80 2.02
N HIS A 81 -2.46 5.08 3.10
CA HIS A 81 -2.80 4.07 4.09
C HIS A 81 -4.17 4.32 4.70
N ARG A 82 -4.99 3.28 4.82
CA ARG A 82 -6.29 3.28 5.50
C ARG A 82 -6.29 2.20 6.59
N VAL A 83 -6.58 2.59 7.83
CA VAL A 83 -6.61 1.68 9.00
C VAL A 83 -7.73 1.96 9.99
N SER A 84 -8.39 3.11 9.87
CA SER A 84 -9.51 3.52 10.72
C SER A 84 -10.28 4.68 10.11
N GLY A 85 -11.38 5.09 10.74
CA GLY A 85 -12.14 6.30 10.38
C GLY A 85 -11.62 7.61 10.97
N SER A 86 -10.38 7.67 11.49
CA SER A 86 -9.88 8.88 12.19
C SER A 86 -9.57 10.07 11.29
N VAL A 87 -9.35 9.84 9.99
CA VAL A 87 -9.06 10.88 9.00
C VAL A 87 -10.10 10.84 7.90
N ASP A 88 -10.68 12.00 7.61
CA ASP A 88 -11.60 12.18 6.49
C ASP A 88 -10.83 12.26 5.15
N PHE A 89 -11.21 11.43 4.18
CA PHE A 89 -10.67 11.38 2.81
C PHE A 89 -11.61 12.05 1.79
N TYR A 90 -12.78 12.56 2.20
CA TYR A 90 -13.64 13.36 1.33
C TYR A 90 -13.14 14.82 1.25
N ARG A 91 -12.03 14.98 0.54
CA ARG A 91 -11.28 16.24 0.44
C ARG A 91 -11.40 16.87 -0.94
N ASN A 92 -11.08 18.15 -1.00
CA ASN A 92 -11.09 18.94 -2.23
C ASN A 92 -9.77 18.77 -3.04
N TRP A 93 -9.72 19.32 -4.25
CA TRP A 93 -8.58 19.20 -5.17
C TRP A 93 -7.27 19.63 -4.52
N THR A 94 -7.24 20.85 -4.00
CA THR A 94 -6.05 21.46 -3.39
C THR A 94 -5.53 20.66 -2.19
N GLN A 95 -6.43 20.08 -1.40
CA GLN A 95 -6.05 19.21 -0.29
C GLN A 95 -5.42 17.90 -0.77
N TYR A 96 -5.91 17.30 -1.87
CA TYR A 96 -5.34 16.09 -2.45
C TYR A 96 -3.98 16.30 -3.13
N GLN A 97 -3.66 17.53 -3.53
CA GLN A 97 -2.34 17.88 -4.07
C GLN A 97 -1.22 17.76 -3.03
N SER A 98 -1.53 18.00 -1.76
CA SER A 98 -0.59 18.01 -0.64
C SER A 98 -0.75 16.80 0.28
N GLU A 99 0.23 16.57 1.13
CA GLU A 99 0.18 15.53 2.17
C GLU A 99 -0.94 15.81 3.18
N PHE A 100 -1.64 14.76 3.61
CA PHE A 100 -2.55 14.83 4.76
C PHE A 100 -2.63 13.50 5.54
N GLY A 101 -3.16 13.59 6.76
CA GLY A 101 -3.38 12.44 7.64
C GLY A 101 -2.39 12.41 8.81
N GLU A 102 -2.18 11.21 9.36
CA GLU A 102 -1.45 10.94 10.60
C GLU A 102 -0.02 10.41 10.35
N GLY A 103 0.45 10.54 9.10
CA GLY A 103 1.70 9.95 8.64
C GLY A 103 1.59 8.45 8.33
N PRO A 104 2.64 7.84 7.80
CA PRO A 104 2.54 6.54 7.16
C PRO A 104 2.19 5.40 8.12
N ASP A 105 2.34 5.54 9.44
CA ASP A 105 1.92 4.50 10.40
C ASP A 105 0.42 4.56 10.77
N GLY A 106 -0.31 5.61 10.37
CA GLY A 106 -1.74 5.80 10.57
C GLY A 106 -2.47 5.97 9.23
N ASN A 107 -3.60 6.69 9.22
CA ASN A 107 -4.27 7.04 7.96
C ASN A 107 -3.47 8.10 7.21
N TYR A 108 -3.13 7.88 5.94
CA TYR A 108 -2.15 8.70 5.24
C TYR A 108 -2.44 8.88 3.76
N TRP A 109 -2.09 10.05 3.24
CA TRP A 109 -1.98 10.35 1.81
C TRP A 109 -0.77 11.27 1.58
N ILE A 110 0.13 10.88 0.67
CA ILE A 110 1.39 11.62 0.42
C ILE A 110 1.21 12.92 -0.41
N GLY A 111 0.07 13.07 -1.08
CA GLY A 111 -0.18 14.17 -2.02
C GLY A 111 0.11 13.82 -3.48
N LEU A 112 -0.71 14.33 -4.39
CA LEU A 112 -0.54 14.13 -5.84
C LEU A 112 0.77 14.73 -6.37
N ASN A 113 1.21 15.86 -5.81
CA ASN A 113 2.48 16.48 -6.16
C ASN A 113 3.67 15.55 -5.87
N SER A 114 3.65 14.91 -4.70
CA SER A 114 4.68 13.95 -4.29
C SER A 114 4.62 12.68 -5.15
N LEU A 115 3.43 12.16 -5.45
CA LEU A 115 3.26 10.99 -6.33
C LEU A 115 3.81 11.24 -7.73
N HIS A 116 3.51 12.41 -8.31
CA HIS A 116 4.06 12.82 -9.59
C HIS A 116 5.59 12.92 -9.51
N ALA A 117 6.14 13.64 -8.53
CA ALA A 117 7.58 13.81 -8.38
C ALA A 117 8.34 12.47 -8.23
N LEU A 118 7.79 11.51 -7.47
CA LEU A 118 8.37 10.19 -7.29
C LEU A 118 8.40 9.35 -8.58
N THR A 119 7.51 9.63 -9.53
CA THR A 119 7.35 8.88 -10.78
C THR A 119 7.80 9.65 -12.02
N ALA A 120 8.24 10.91 -11.87
CA ALA A 120 8.64 11.78 -12.96
C ALA A 120 9.92 11.31 -13.68
N SER A 121 10.85 10.67 -12.96
CA SER A 121 12.08 10.10 -13.54
C SER A 121 11.84 8.77 -14.27
N GLY A 122 10.63 8.23 -14.20
CA GLY A 122 10.25 6.95 -14.78
C GLY A 122 9.27 6.18 -13.90
N PRO A 123 8.57 5.18 -14.48
CA PRO A 123 7.62 4.36 -13.73
C PRO A 123 8.27 3.65 -12.56
N ARG A 124 7.51 3.53 -11.47
CA ARG A 124 7.91 2.84 -10.24
C ARG A 124 7.12 1.55 -10.08
N LYS A 125 7.56 0.67 -9.17
CA LYS A 125 6.72 -0.44 -8.75
C LYS A 125 5.69 0.06 -7.76
N LEU A 126 4.44 -0.38 -7.91
CA LEU A 126 3.39 -0.17 -6.93
C LEU A 126 3.09 -1.50 -6.26
N ARG A 127 2.99 -1.49 -4.93
CA ARG A 127 2.41 -2.58 -4.14
C ARG A 127 1.22 -2.07 -3.37
N ILE A 128 0.17 -2.89 -3.34
CA ILE A 128 -1.03 -2.70 -2.55
C ILE A 128 -1.11 -3.87 -1.59
N LEU A 129 -1.17 -3.57 -0.28
CA LEU A 129 -1.44 -4.55 0.77
C LEU A 129 -2.86 -4.34 1.27
N MET A 130 -3.61 -5.42 1.44
CA MET A 130 -5.01 -5.39 1.84
C MET A 130 -5.26 -6.37 2.97
N LYS A 131 -6.11 -5.97 3.91
CA LYS A 131 -6.58 -6.85 4.98
C LYS A 131 -8.10 -6.81 5.06
N ALA A 132 -8.70 -7.99 5.05
CA ALA A 132 -10.12 -8.16 5.26
C ALA A 132 -10.45 -8.26 6.76
N TRP A 133 -11.73 -8.15 7.10
CA TRP A 133 -12.20 -8.22 8.49
C TRP A 133 -12.09 -9.61 9.13
N ASN A 134 -11.95 -10.67 8.34
CA ASN A 134 -11.58 -12.00 8.82
C ASN A 134 -10.05 -12.17 8.99
N ASP A 135 -9.31 -11.07 8.98
CA ASP A 135 -7.85 -10.98 9.05
C ASP A 135 -7.10 -11.68 7.90
N SER A 136 -7.79 -12.11 6.83
CA SER A 136 -7.12 -12.56 5.61
C SER A 136 -6.40 -11.40 4.93
N GLU A 137 -5.17 -11.66 4.51
CA GLU A 137 -4.28 -10.69 3.89
C GLU A 137 -4.14 -10.99 2.40
N HIS A 138 -4.15 -9.94 1.59
CA HIS A 138 -4.10 -10.00 0.14
C HIS A 138 -3.12 -8.94 -0.36
N TRP A 139 -2.56 -9.16 -1.54
CA TRP A 139 -1.67 -8.18 -2.15
C TRP A 139 -1.84 -8.11 -3.66
N ALA A 140 -1.61 -6.92 -4.21
CA ALA A 140 -1.50 -6.69 -5.64
C ALA A 140 -0.24 -5.87 -5.92
N GLU A 141 0.52 -6.23 -6.94
CA GLU A 141 1.67 -5.48 -7.42
C GLU A 141 1.49 -5.08 -8.88
N TYR A 142 2.09 -3.96 -9.25
CA TYR A 142 2.18 -3.47 -10.61
C TYR A 142 3.63 -3.13 -10.89
N SER A 143 4.20 -3.72 -11.95
CA SER A 143 5.59 -3.49 -12.31
C SER A 143 5.85 -2.08 -12.85
N SER A 144 4.80 -1.36 -13.27
CA SER A 144 4.88 0.01 -13.78
C SER A 144 3.71 0.83 -13.28
N PHE A 145 4.01 1.86 -12.49
CA PHE A 145 3.09 2.85 -11.96
C PHE A 145 3.67 4.27 -12.13
N SER A 146 2.89 5.19 -12.67
CA SER A 146 3.24 6.61 -12.75
C SER A 146 2.02 7.52 -12.67
N VAL A 147 2.26 8.74 -12.19
CA VAL A 147 1.26 9.80 -12.10
C VAL A 147 1.71 10.98 -12.94
N GLY A 148 0.86 11.43 -13.86
CA GLY A 148 1.11 12.56 -14.73
C GLY A 148 1.23 13.90 -13.98
N PRO A 149 1.63 14.98 -14.67
CA PRO A 149 1.67 16.31 -14.09
C PRO A 149 0.24 16.83 -13.83
N GLU A 150 0.14 17.91 -13.05
CA GLU A 150 -1.14 18.61 -12.82
C GLU A 150 -1.79 19.08 -14.12
N SER A 151 -1.01 19.48 -15.13
CA SER A 151 -1.52 19.89 -16.45
C SER A 151 -2.22 18.76 -17.22
N ASP A 152 -2.06 17.51 -16.79
CA ASP A 152 -2.82 16.35 -17.26
C ASP A 152 -3.66 15.75 -16.12
N ASN A 153 -4.07 16.58 -15.16
CA ASN A 153 -4.91 16.22 -14.01
C ASN A 153 -4.43 14.98 -13.27
N TYR A 154 -3.11 14.86 -13.11
CA TYR A 154 -2.45 13.74 -12.43
C TYR A 154 -2.85 12.37 -12.98
N ARG A 155 -2.97 12.22 -14.30
CA ARG A 155 -3.38 10.97 -14.95
C ARG A 155 -2.59 9.75 -14.46
N LEU A 156 -3.29 8.68 -14.11
CA LEU A 156 -2.71 7.40 -13.73
C LEU A 156 -2.26 6.62 -14.96
N SER A 157 -1.05 6.07 -14.90
CA SER A 157 -0.63 4.94 -15.75
C SER A 157 -0.22 3.77 -14.87
N VAL A 158 -0.84 2.61 -15.06
CA VAL A 158 -0.60 1.42 -14.23
C VAL A 158 -0.69 0.14 -15.07
N SER A 159 0.33 -0.71 -15.00
CA SER A 159 0.41 -1.96 -15.77
C SER A 159 1.31 -3.01 -15.12
N GLY A 160 1.31 -4.22 -15.69
CA GLY A 160 2.12 -5.34 -15.19
C GLY A 160 1.62 -5.91 -13.86
N PHE A 161 0.31 -6.12 -13.78
CA PHE A 161 -0.35 -6.66 -12.59
C PHE A 161 0.13 -8.08 -12.24
N SER A 162 0.40 -8.28 -10.95
CA SER A 162 0.49 -9.58 -10.28
C SER A 162 -0.20 -9.47 -8.92
N GLY A 163 -0.53 -10.59 -8.28
CA GLY A 163 -1.25 -10.54 -7.01
C GLY A 163 -1.37 -11.89 -6.32
N SER A 164 -1.82 -11.87 -5.08
CA SER A 164 -2.21 -13.08 -4.35
C SER A 164 -3.36 -13.80 -5.07
N ALA A 165 -3.48 -15.11 -4.84
CA ALA A 165 -4.48 -15.94 -5.50
C ALA A 165 -5.90 -15.36 -5.34
N GLY A 166 -6.59 -15.15 -6.48
CA GLY A 166 -7.97 -14.66 -6.51
C GLY A 166 -8.17 -13.16 -6.31
N VAL A 167 -7.11 -12.38 -6.05
CA VAL A 167 -7.24 -10.93 -5.75
C VAL A 167 -7.71 -10.09 -6.94
N GLY A 168 -7.49 -10.55 -8.17
CA GLY A 168 -7.91 -9.85 -9.40
C GLY A 168 -7.32 -8.45 -9.61
N ASN A 169 -7.44 -7.92 -10.82
CA ASN A 169 -6.93 -6.60 -11.17
C ASN A 169 -8.04 -5.53 -11.13
N SER A 170 -8.32 -5.01 -9.93
CA SER A 170 -9.34 -3.97 -9.73
C SER A 170 -8.90 -2.56 -10.14
N MET A 171 -7.62 -2.33 -10.48
CA MET A 171 -7.12 -1.04 -10.99
C MET A 171 -7.20 -0.93 -12.52
N SER A 172 -7.57 -2.00 -13.22
CA SER A 172 -7.56 -2.06 -14.68
C SER A 172 -8.39 -0.94 -15.34
N ARG A 173 -9.55 -0.59 -14.77
CA ARG A 173 -10.41 0.51 -15.25
C ARG A 173 -9.88 1.91 -14.92
N ASN A 174 -9.05 2.01 -13.87
CA ASN A 174 -8.43 3.25 -13.43
C ASN A 174 -7.23 3.64 -14.31
N ASN A 175 -6.63 2.68 -15.02
CA ASN A 175 -5.53 2.96 -15.91
C ASN A 175 -5.93 3.99 -17.00
N GLY A 176 -5.10 5.00 -17.17
CA GLY A 176 -5.30 6.10 -18.11
C GLY A 176 -6.30 7.15 -17.64
N ARG A 177 -6.86 7.06 -16.43
CA ARG A 177 -7.84 8.03 -15.91
C ARG A 177 -7.19 9.20 -15.21
N GLN A 178 -7.85 10.35 -15.28
CA GLN A 178 -7.46 11.56 -14.56
C GLN A 178 -8.01 11.50 -13.12
N PHE A 179 -7.33 12.18 -12.21
CA PHE A 179 -7.78 12.24 -10.82
C PHE A 179 -9.00 13.13 -10.70
N SER A 180 -9.97 12.77 -9.88
CA SER A 180 -11.17 13.58 -9.63
C SER A 180 -11.46 13.71 -8.14
N THR A 181 -11.91 14.90 -7.73
CA THR A 181 -12.40 15.24 -6.38
C THR A 181 -13.81 15.82 -6.48
N ARG A 182 -14.44 16.08 -5.34
CA ARG A 182 -15.79 16.68 -5.28
C ARG A 182 -15.92 18.03 -5.98
N ASP A 183 -14.83 18.77 -6.10
CA ASP A 183 -14.74 20.12 -6.67
C ASP A 183 -13.98 20.17 -8.02
N ALA A 184 -13.49 19.03 -8.51
CA ALA A 184 -12.81 18.92 -9.80
C ALA A 184 -13.12 17.54 -10.43
N ASP A 185 -14.09 17.52 -11.32
CA ASP A 185 -14.58 16.33 -12.00
C ASP A 185 -13.85 16.10 -13.33
N HIS A 186 -13.08 15.02 -13.41
CA HIS A 186 -12.35 14.58 -14.59
C HIS A 186 -12.62 13.10 -14.90
N ASP A 187 -13.74 12.56 -14.39
CA ASP A 187 -14.12 11.19 -14.62
C ASP A 187 -14.87 11.05 -15.97
N THR A 188 -15.30 9.83 -16.30
CA THR A 188 -16.02 9.58 -17.58
C THR A 188 -17.49 9.25 -17.37
N TYR A 189 -18.00 9.40 -16.15
CA TYR A 189 -19.40 9.27 -15.83
C TYR A 189 -20.12 10.60 -16.12
N HIS A 190 -21.45 10.56 -16.21
CA HIS A 190 -22.25 11.76 -16.47
C HIS A 190 -22.54 12.58 -15.19
N GLN A 191 -22.15 12.06 -14.02
CA GLN A 191 -22.17 12.74 -12.74
C GLN A 191 -20.79 12.62 -12.10
N ASN A 192 -20.51 13.43 -11.08
CA ASN A 192 -19.25 13.35 -10.36
C ASN A 192 -19.21 12.12 -9.43
N CYS A 193 -18.40 11.12 -9.77
CA CYS A 193 -18.20 9.92 -8.95
C CYS A 193 -17.56 10.24 -7.59
N ALA A 194 -16.66 11.22 -7.56
CA ALA A 194 -15.98 11.65 -6.33
C ALA A 194 -16.97 12.25 -5.32
N ASP A 195 -17.94 13.03 -5.81
CA ASP A 195 -19.02 13.57 -5.00
C ASP A 195 -20.02 12.48 -4.58
N ARG A 196 -20.42 11.62 -5.52
CA ARG A 196 -21.38 10.53 -5.28
C ARG A 196 -20.92 9.50 -4.24
N PHE A 197 -19.63 9.18 -4.21
CA PHE A 197 -19.06 8.14 -3.33
C PHE A 197 -18.19 8.69 -2.20
N PHE A 198 -18.20 10.01 -1.99
CA PHE A 198 -17.55 10.68 -0.87
C PHE A 198 -16.03 10.39 -0.74
N GLY A 199 -15.27 10.65 -1.80
CA GLY A 199 -13.81 10.61 -1.76
C GLY A 199 -13.19 11.03 -3.08
N ALA A 200 -11.92 10.72 -3.32
CA ALA A 200 -11.25 11.09 -4.57
C ALA A 200 -10.40 9.95 -5.13
N TRP A 201 -10.38 9.81 -6.45
CA TRP A 201 -9.65 8.75 -7.13
C TRP A 201 -9.48 9.01 -8.62
N TRP A 202 -8.75 8.11 -9.28
CA TRP A 202 -8.67 8.03 -10.74
C TRP A 202 -9.92 7.33 -11.30
N PHE A 203 -11.06 8.01 -11.26
CA PHE A 203 -12.35 7.43 -11.68
C PHE A 203 -12.47 7.33 -13.22
N SER A 204 -13.12 6.27 -13.66
CA SER A 204 -13.61 6.07 -15.04
C SER A 204 -15.12 6.37 -15.08
N ASP A 205 -15.94 5.47 -15.62
CA ASP A 205 -17.37 5.40 -15.26
C ASP A 205 -17.45 4.82 -13.83
N CYS A 206 -17.08 5.70 -12.89
CA CYS A 206 -16.64 5.41 -11.53
C CYS A 206 -15.53 4.33 -11.48
N SER A 207 -15.54 3.38 -10.55
CA SER A 207 -14.38 2.51 -10.37
C SER A 207 -14.68 1.12 -9.82
N ASP A 208 -13.79 0.17 -10.14
CA ASP A 208 -13.72 -1.15 -9.53
C ASP A 208 -12.75 -1.18 -8.32
N SER A 209 -11.94 -0.14 -8.14
CA SER A 209 -11.13 0.08 -6.94
C SER A 209 -11.30 1.51 -6.44
N PHE A 210 -11.60 1.67 -5.16
CA PHE A 210 -11.79 3.00 -4.58
C PHE A 210 -11.37 2.96 -3.12
N PRO A 211 -10.07 3.06 -2.84
CA PRO A 211 -9.55 2.92 -1.48
C PRO A 211 -9.69 4.21 -0.66
N ASN A 212 -10.16 5.29 -1.27
CA ASN A 212 -10.28 6.62 -0.67
C ASN A 212 -11.71 6.98 -0.23
N GLY A 213 -12.63 6.01 -0.25
CA GLY A 213 -13.98 6.20 0.28
C GLY A 213 -14.04 6.31 1.80
N GLN A 214 -15.26 6.38 2.33
CA GLN A 214 -15.51 6.42 3.75
C GLN A 214 -15.01 5.13 4.40
N TYR A 215 -14.29 5.25 5.52
CA TYR A 215 -13.91 4.07 6.27
C TYR A 215 -15.13 3.48 6.97
N ARG A 216 -15.35 2.17 6.84
CA ARG A 216 -16.46 1.46 7.49
C ARG A 216 -15.89 0.45 8.48
N ASP A 217 -16.23 0.59 9.76
CA ASP A 217 -15.92 -0.41 10.78
C ASP A 217 -16.67 -1.73 10.53
N PHE A 218 -16.27 -2.79 11.22
CA PHE A 218 -16.78 -4.15 11.02
C PHE A 218 -18.30 -4.25 10.86
N SER A 219 -19.06 -3.53 11.70
CA SER A 219 -20.53 -3.54 11.71
C SER A 219 -21.17 -2.99 10.43
N ALA A 220 -20.45 -2.15 9.67
CA ALA A 220 -20.93 -1.52 8.44
C ALA A 220 -20.11 -1.91 7.20
N ALA A 221 -19.07 -2.74 7.37
CA ALA A 221 -18.14 -3.09 6.31
C ALA A 221 -18.66 -4.18 5.36
N ILE A 222 -19.57 -5.04 5.83
CA ILE A 222 -20.09 -6.17 5.05
C ILE A 222 -21.54 -5.87 4.66
N GLY A 223 -21.82 -5.76 3.36
CA GLY A 223 -23.16 -5.40 2.89
C GLY A 223 -23.53 -3.93 3.12
N GLY A 224 -22.53 -3.07 3.31
CA GLY A 224 -22.71 -1.63 3.47
C GLY A 224 -23.15 -0.94 2.17
N PRO A 225 -23.20 0.40 2.13
CA PRO A 225 -23.59 1.13 0.91
C PRO A 225 -22.70 0.78 -0.29
N PHE A 226 -23.30 0.75 -1.48
CA PHE A 226 -22.61 0.44 -2.72
C PHE A 226 -21.47 1.45 -2.97
N ALA A 227 -20.25 0.94 -3.06
CA ALA A 227 -19.05 1.65 -3.49
C ALA A 227 -18.63 2.87 -2.65
N GLU A 228 -19.13 3.04 -1.43
CA GLU A 228 -18.75 4.16 -0.55
C GLU A 228 -17.59 3.84 0.41
N GLY A 229 -17.17 2.57 0.49
CA GLY A 229 -16.16 2.08 1.44
C GLY A 229 -14.71 2.23 0.98
N VAL A 230 -13.80 1.50 1.64
CA VAL A 230 -12.46 1.19 1.11
C VAL A 230 -12.58 -0.02 0.18
N ILE A 231 -12.78 0.24 -1.11
CA ILE A 231 -13.24 -0.77 -2.08
C ILE A 231 -12.10 -1.38 -2.89
N TRP A 232 -12.15 -2.70 -3.02
CA TRP A 232 -11.42 -3.46 -4.02
C TRP A 232 -12.35 -4.56 -4.57
N ARG A 233 -12.82 -4.44 -5.82
CA ARG A 233 -13.94 -5.24 -6.33
C ARG A 233 -13.67 -6.74 -6.39
N TYR A 234 -12.47 -7.18 -6.75
CA TYR A 234 -12.18 -8.61 -6.85
C TYR A 234 -11.39 -9.08 -5.62
N PRO A 235 -11.77 -10.14 -4.91
CA PRO A 235 -13.04 -10.86 -4.95
C PRO A 235 -14.13 -10.23 -4.06
N PHE A 236 -13.87 -9.11 -3.38
CA PHE A 236 -14.70 -8.64 -2.27
C PHE A 236 -16.06 -8.04 -2.69
N GLY A 237 -16.18 -7.57 -3.92
CA GLY A 237 -17.33 -6.86 -4.46
C GLY A 237 -17.38 -5.38 -4.06
N SER A 238 -18.46 -4.70 -4.46
CA SER A 238 -18.64 -3.26 -4.23
C SER A 238 -19.36 -2.92 -2.92
N TYR A 239 -19.83 -3.91 -2.19
CA TYR A 239 -20.54 -3.76 -0.90
C TYR A 239 -19.67 -4.15 0.30
N TYR A 240 -18.38 -4.36 0.07
CA TYR A 240 -17.42 -4.75 1.08
C TYR A 240 -16.32 -3.68 1.25
N SER A 241 -16.18 -3.15 2.46
CA SER A 241 -15.09 -2.23 2.82
C SER A 241 -13.96 -3.00 3.51
N LEU A 242 -12.75 -2.86 2.98
CA LEU A 242 -11.56 -3.46 3.57
C LEU A 242 -11.25 -2.86 4.96
N LYS A 243 -10.63 -3.69 5.81
CA LYS A 243 -10.15 -3.32 7.15
C LYS A 243 -8.85 -2.52 7.07
N GLU A 244 -7.92 -2.94 6.22
CA GLU A 244 -6.69 -2.18 5.96
C GLU A 244 -6.40 -2.14 4.46
N PHE A 245 -5.89 -1.00 4.00
CA PHE A 245 -5.43 -0.81 2.62
C PHE A 245 -4.18 0.07 2.64
N GLU A 246 -3.08 -0.41 2.09
CA GLU A 246 -1.81 0.33 2.04
C GLU A 246 -1.25 0.33 0.63
N MET A 247 -0.92 1.51 0.10
CA MET A 247 -0.17 1.67 -1.15
C MET A 247 1.28 2.02 -0.86
N LEU A 248 2.18 1.34 -1.58
CA LEU A 248 3.62 1.39 -1.41
C LEU A 248 4.28 1.59 -2.77
N ILE A 249 5.28 2.47 -2.87
CA ILE A 249 6.06 2.70 -4.09
C ILE A 249 7.53 2.34 -3.86
N LEU A 250 8.15 1.68 -4.85
CA LEU A 250 9.59 1.36 -4.92
C LEU A 250 10.19 1.87 -6.24
#